data_AF-A0A411HJL0-F1
#
_entry.id   AF-A0A411HJL0-F1
#
_cell.length_a   1.000
_cell.length_b   1.000
_cell.length_c   1.000
_cell.angle_alpha   90.00
_cell.angle_beta   90.00
_cell.angle_gamma   90.00
#
_symmetry.space_group_name_H-M   'P 1'
#
loop_
_entity.id
_entity.type
_entity.pdbx_description
1 polymer ?
#
loop_
_entity_poly.entity_id
_entity_poly.type
_entity_poly.pdbx_seq_one_letter_code
_entity_poly.pdbx_strand_id
1 'polypeptide(L)'
;MTRFRQRARAMLTTGFVACGVVVAPAIAVAAGADALANSVPTVFAPGVISGPAHDSAPAFTPDGNTVYFTRSNTSQSVISVSHKIGGNWSAAEIAPFSGEWNDMEPAMAPDGSYLIYISNRPAEGIDGKPVEATYNGATHPGGNLWRVDSKGSGWGRPVRLVDTVNTGPSTFAPSVASDGSLYFMTTDKQSGKFRLYRAQYRKGTYETAQPLSFSDGSNTDVDPAVAPDESFIVFASGRKPSRGMDLFIAFREGTTWGEPIHLGNVVNSPGSDAEPRLSPDQRTLYFSSERVSPVNFPRTREQAQKDTQRLQSWDNGNYNIWRISLAEWLDSRRDPHLQH
;
A
#
# COMPACT_ATOMS: atom_id res chain seq x y z
N MET A 1 41.84 16.92 78.78
CA MET A 1 41.43 16.96 77.35
C MET A 1 40.53 18.18 77.19
N THR A 2 40.75 19.21 76.37
CA THR A 2 41.80 19.56 75.41
C THR A 2 41.77 21.09 75.24
N ARG A 3 42.93 21.66 74.95
CA ARG A 3 43.35 23.07 74.89
C ARG A 3 42.79 23.91 73.70
N PHE A 4 42.78 25.25 73.90
CA PHE A 4 43.19 26.36 72.99
C PHE A 4 42.38 26.61 71.69
N ARG A 5 42.39 27.77 71.01
CA ARG A 5 42.62 29.24 71.22
C ARG A 5 42.28 29.91 69.85
N GLN A 6 41.82 31.17 69.91
CA GLN A 6 42.11 32.30 68.98
C GLN A 6 41.46 32.48 67.57
N ARG A 7 40.83 33.68 67.46
CA ARG A 7 41.01 34.82 66.51
C ARG A 7 40.44 34.77 65.06
N ALA A 8 39.41 35.60 64.89
CA ALA A 8 39.26 36.75 63.98
C ALA A 8 39.76 36.70 62.51
N ARG A 9 38.86 37.02 61.56
CA ARG A 9 39.03 38.09 60.54
C ARG A 9 37.72 38.37 59.80
N ALA A 10 37.43 39.65 59.60
CA ALA A 10 36.38 40.19 58.74
C ALA A 10 36.84 40.24 57.27
N MET A 11 35.92 40.22 56.30
CA MET A 11 36.09 40.99 55.05
C MET A 11 34.78 41.16 54.27
N LEU A 12 34.72 42.34 53.64
CA LEU A 12 33.63 42.97 52.91
C LEU A 12 33.16 42.19 51.68
N THR A 13 31.85 42.18 51.46
CA THR A 13 31.22 41.95 50.15
C THR A 13 31.25 43.23 49.32
N THR A 14 31.98 43.20 48.20
CA THR A 14 31.90 44.20 47.13
C THR A 14 31.51 43.47 45.85
N GLY A 15 30.41 43.89 45.23
CA GLY A 15 29.89 43.31 44.00
C GLY A 15 30.75 43.66 42.79
N PHE A 16 30.76 42.76 41.82
CA PHE A 16 31.13 43.04 40.44
C PHE A 16 30.04 42.50 39.52
N VAL A 17 29.51 43.40 38.71
CA VAL A 17 28.59 43.16 37.60
C VAL A 17 29.37 42.45 36.50
N ALA A 18 28.95 41.24 36.12
CA ALA A 18 29.42 40.57 34.92
C ALA A 18 28.38 40.72 33.81
N CYS A 19 28.75 41.41 32.73
CA CYS A 19 28.01 41.45 31.48
C CYS A 19 27.76 40.02 30.98
N GLY A 20 26.48 39.65 30.87
CA GLY A 20 26.08 38.41 30.22
C GLY A 20 26.26 38.52 28.70
N VAL A 21 27.19 37.75 28.14
CA VAL A 21 27.16 37.40 26.72
C VAL A 21 26.12 36.31 26.57
N VAL A 22 24.98 36.64 25.96
CA VAL A 22 23.99 35.65 25.54
C VAL A 22 24.55 34.96 24.30
N VAL A 23 25.13 33.77 24.49
CA VAL A 23 25.36 32.84 23.39
C VAL A 23 24.05 32.09 23.19
N ALA A 24 23.27 32.47 22.17
CA ALA A 24 22.14 31.66 21.73
C ALA A 24 22.68 30.32 21.18
N PRO A 25 22.11 29.16 21.54
CA PRO A 25 22.48 27.93 20.87
C PRO A 25 21.94 27.99 19.44
N ALA A 26 22.84 27.80 18.48
CA ALA A 26 22.46 27.53 17.11
C ALA A 26 21.73 26.18 17.07
N ILE A 27 20.40 26.21 17.11
CA ILE A 27 19.59 25.06 16.72
C ILE A 27 19.48 25.14 15.19
N ALA A 28 20.43 24.50 14.52
CA ALA A 28 20.30 24.19 13.12
C ALA A 28 20.57 22.70 12.93
N VAL A 29 19.66 22.10 12.16
CA VAL A 29 19.75 20.80 11.49
C VAL A 29 19.36 19.57 12.32
N ALA A 30 18.04 19.35 12.42
CA ALA A 30 17.45 18.02 12.45
C ALA A 30 16.42 17.78 11.33
N ALA A 31 16.16 18.76 10.45
CA ALA A 31 15.18 18.61 9.36
C ALA A 31 15.72 17.84 8.14
N GLY A 32 17.04 17.62 8.04
CA GLY A 32 17.67 16.96 6.89
C GLY A 32 17.80 15.44 7.02
N ALA A 33 17.74 14.88 8.23
CA ALA A 33 17.90 13.44 8.45
C ALA A 33 16.60 12.66 8.20
N ASP A 34 15.45 13.23 8.56
CA ASP A 34 14.13 12.63 8.32
C ASP A 34 13.67 12.73 6.85
N ALA A 35 14.20 13.70 6.09
CA ALA A 35 13.89 13.85 4.66
C ALA A 35 14.55 12.76 3.79
N LEU A 36 15.72 12.25 4.20
CA LEU A 36 16.45 11.21 3.48
C LEU A 36 16.02 9.78 3.87
N ALA A 37 15.32 9.60 4.99
CA ALA A 37 14.83 8.30 5.43
C ALA A 37 13.62 7.79 4.62
N ASN A 38 13.00 8.65 3.80
CA ASN A 38 11.73 8.38 3.11
C ASN A 38 11.86 8.15 1.59
N SER A 39 13.08 8.07 1.05
CA SER A 39 13.32 7.96 -0.40
C SER A 39 13.56 6.54 -0.91
N VAL A 40 13.57 5.52 -0.06
CA VAL A 40 13.79 4.11 -0.46
C VAL A 40 12.68 3.23 0.10
N PRO A 41 12.14 2.28 -0.68
CA PRO A 41 11.14 1.34 -0.17
C PRO A 41 11.65 0.51 1.02
N THR A 42 10.78 0.34 2.01
CA THR A 42 11.02 -0.51 3.19
C THR A 42 9.96 -1.59 3.28
N VAL A 43 10.35 -2.80 3.70
CA VAL A 43 9.38 -3.88 3.94
C VAL A 43 8.41 -3.49 5.07
N PHE A 44 7.12 -3.75 4.89
CA PHE A 44 6.08 -3.46 5.86
C PHE A 44 5.97 -4.58 6.89
N ALA A 45 6.12 -4.25 8.18
CA ALA A 45 5.94 -5.16 9.31
C ALA A 45 6.63 -6.54 9.12
N PRO A 46 7.96 -6.55 8.92
CA PRO A 46 8.71 -7.77 8.59
C PRO A 46 8.62 -8.83 9.68
N GLY A 47 8.35 -10.08 9.27
CA GLY A 47 8.21 -11.22 10.16
C GLY A 47 6.87 -11.28 10.91
N VAL A 48 5.98 -10.31 10.70
CA VAL A 48 4.64 -10.26 11.31
C VAL A 48 3.55 -10.28 10.25
N ILE A 49 3.59 -9.31 9.33
CA ILE A 49 2.68 -9.26 8.17
C ILE A 49 3.41 -9.78 6.95
N SER A 50 4.51 -9.12 6.53
CA SER A 50 5.38 -9.65 5.48
C SER A 50 6.16 -10.85 6.02
N GLY A 51 5.76 -12.05 5.57
CA GLY A 51 6.25 -13.33 6.06
C GLY A 51 6.68 -14.27 4.92
N PRO A 52 6.75 -15.59 5.21
CA PRO A 52 7.33 -16.53 4.26
C PRO A 52 6.37 -16.88 3.12
N ALA A 53 5.10 -16.48 3.22
CA ALA A 53 4.09 -16.63 2.18
C ALA A 53 4.19 -15.50 1.14
N HIS A 54 3.26 -15.46 0.18
CA HIS A 54 3.02 -14.24 -0.60
C HIS A 54 2.06 -13.36 0.20
N ASP A 55 2.51 -12.16 0.58
CA ASP A 55 1.74 -11.18 1.35
C ASP A 55 1.63 -9.89 0.56
N SER A 56 0.39 -9.41 0.37
CA SER A 56 0.08 -8.53 -0.76
C SER A 56 -1.15 -7.64 -0.52
N ALA A 57 -1.29 -6.58 -1.32
CA ALA A 57 -2.48 -5.72 -1.38
C ALA A 57 -3.12 -5.29 -0.02
N PRO A 58 -2.39 -4.57 0.86
CA PRO A 58 -2.94 -4.14 2.14
C PRO A 58 -4.04 -3.07 2.02
N ALA A 59 -5.12 -3.22 2.76
CA ALA A 59 -6.21 -2.26 2.94
C ALA A 59 -6.34 -1.90 4.42
N PHE A 60 -6.10 -0.64 4.74
CA PHE A 60 -6.15 -0.13 6.11
C PHE A 60 -7.55 0.39 6.46
N THR A 61 -7.97 0.19 7.71
CA THR A 61 -9.06 0.99 8.28
C THR A 61 -8.69 2.48 8.31
N PRO A 62 -9.66 3.41 8.28
CA PRO A 62 -9.38 4.85 8.25
C PRO A 62 -8.52 5.35 9.41
N ASP A 63 -8.61 4.70 10.57
CA ASP A 63 -7.80 5.01 11.75
C ASP A 63 -6.36 4.46 11.69
N GLY A 64 -6.03 3.66 10.65
CA GLY A 64 -4.73 3.05 10.45
C GLY A 64 -4.34 1.97 11.47
N ASN A 65 -5.30 1.51 12.29
CA ASN A 65 -5.05 0.52 13.35
C ASN A 65 -5.38 -0.91 12.97
N THR A 66 -6.08 -1.15 11.86
CA THR A 66 -6.33 -2.49 11.33
C THR A 66 -5.92 -2.53 9.87
N VAL A 67 -5.31 -3.63 9.46
CA VAL A 67 -4.95 -3.89 8.06
C VAL A 67 -5.50 -5.24 7.64
N TYR A 68 -6.20 -5.25 6.52
CA TYR A 68 -6.59 -6.45 5.79
C TYR A 68 -5.64 -6.63 4.62
N PHE A 69 -5.21 -7.85 4.29
CA PHE A 69 -4.26 -8.06 3.21
C PHE A 69 -4.43 -9.46 2.63
N THR A 70 -4.01 -9.66 1.38
CA THR A 70 -3.98 -10.99 0.78
C THR A 70 -2.80 -11.77 1.35
N ARG A 71 -3.04 -13.01 1.77
CA ARG A 71 -2.02 -14.01 2.00
C ARG A 71 -2.26 -15.19 1.08
N SER A 72 -1.26 -15.58 0.30
CA SER A 72 -1.41 -16.61 -0.72
C SER A 72 -0.18 -17.50 -0.88
N ASN A 73 -0.39 -18.59 -1.60
CA ASN A 73 0.64 -19.41 -2.19
C ASN A 73 0.21 -19.78 -3.63
N THR A 74 0.86 -20.75 -4.24
CA THR A 74 0.55 -21.16 -5.63
C THR A 74 -0.82 -21.80 -5.82
N SER A 75 -1.50 -22.24 -4.76
CA SER A 75 -2.78 -22.97 -4.84
C SER A 75 -3.96 -22.22 -4.24
N GLN A 76 -3.72 -21.27 -3.33
CA GLN A 76 -4.79 -20.61 -2.57
C GLN A 76 -4.46 -19.17 -2.20
N SER A 77 -5.52 -18.43 -1.88
CA SER A 77 -5.48 -17.07 -1.33
C SER A 77 -6.56 -16.89 -0.28
N VAL A 78 -6.23 -16.16 0.78
CA VAL A 78 -7.18 -15.72 1.81
C VAL A 78 -6.92 -14.26 2.14
N ILE A 79 -7.95 -13.57 2.61
CA ILE A 79 -7.80 -12.25 3.21
C ILE A 79 -7.49 -12.46 4.69
N SER A 80 -6.33 -11.96 5.11
CA SER A 80 -5.89 -11.94 6.50
C SER A 80 -6.12 -10.57 7.11
N VAL A 81 -6.20 -10.50 8.44
CA VAL A 81 -6.32 -9.27 9.23
C VAL A 81 -5.26 -9.23 10.32
N SER A 82 -4.70 -8.04 10.58
CA SER A 82 -3.82 -7.76 11.71
C SER A 82 -4.18 -6.42 12.34
N HIS A 83 -3.98 -6.32 13.65
CA HIS A 83 -4.34 -5.16 14.47
C HIS A 83 -3.10 -4.53 15.09
N LYS A 84 -3.02 -3.20 15.08
CA LYS A 84 -1.98 -2.44 15.75
C LYS A 84 -2.34 -2.25 17.22
N ILE A 85 -1.61 -2.92 18.11
CA ILE A 85 -1.79 -2.89 19.56
C ILE A 85 -0.50 -2.36 20.20
N GLY A 86 -0.59 -1.23 20.91
CA GLY A 86 0.58 -0.60 21.52
C GLY A 86 1.68 -0.23 20.52
N GLY A 87 1.29 0.15 19.29
CA GLY A 87 2.21 0.49 18.20
C GLY A 87 2.73 -0.69 17.38
N ASN A 88 2.48 -1.93 17.80
CA ASN A 88 2.96 -3.14 17.12
C ASN A 88 1.81 -3.89 16.44
N TRP A 89 2.06 -4.46 15.26
CA TRP A 89 1.09 -5.32 14.59
C TRP A 89 0.97 -6.68 15.30
N SER A 90 -0.25 -7.18 15.44
CA SER A 90 -0.52 -8.53 15.94
C SER A 90 -0.15 -9.57 14.90
N ALA A 91 -0.03 -10.83 15.33
CA ALA A 91 -0.06 -11.95 14.39
C ALA A 91 -1.33 -11.87 13.54
N ALA A 92 -1.21 -12.22 12.26
CA ALA A 92 -2.32 -12.18 11.34
C ALA A 92 -3.24 -13.40 11.52
N GLU A 93 -4.54 -13.15 11.40
CA GLU A 93 -5.58 -14.17 11.41
C GLU A 93 -6.41 -14.09 10.12
N ILE A 94 -7.12 -15.16 9.75
CA ILE A 94 -8.01 -15.11 8.58
C ILE A 94 -9.18 -14.18 8.89
N ALA A 95 -9.47 -13.25 7.98
CA ALA A 95 -10.60 -12.35 8.13
C ALA A 95 -11.92 -13.16 8.17
N PRO A 96 -12.89 -12.79 9.01
CA PRO A 96 -14.07 -13.63 9.29
C PRO A 96 -15.02 -13.83 8.11
N PHE A 97 -14.82 -13.10 7.01
CA PHE A 97 -15.58 -13.21 5.77
C PHE A 97 -14.83 -13.98 4.66
N SER A 98 -13.64 -14.50 4.96
CA SER A 98 -12.73 -15.16 4.02
C SER A 98 -12.36 -16.58 4.46
N GLY A 99 -11.82 -17.38 3.53
CA GLY A 99 -11.27 -18.71 3.80
C GLY A 99 -12.09 -19.87 3.22
N GLU A 100 -13.29 -19.59 2.71
CA GLU A 100 -14.13 -20.58 2.00
C GLU A 100 -13.83 -20.63 0.49
N TRP A 101 -13.30 -19.54 -0.06
CA TRP A 101 -13.05 -19.32 -1.49
C TRP A 101 -11.67 -18.70 -1.67
N ASN A 102 -11.19 -18.61 -2.91
CA ASN A 102 -10.03 -17.77 -3.19
C ASN A 102 -10.47 -16.31 -3.09
N ASP A 103 -10.10 -15.68 -1.98
CA ASP A 103 -10.40 -14.30 -1.69
C ASP A 103 -9.09 -13.51 -1.62
N MET A 104 -9.06 -12.37 -2.30
CA MET A 104 -7.84 -11.58 -2.42
C MET A 104 -8.13 -10.10 -2.64
N GLU A 105 -7.08 -9.31 -2.50
CA GLU A 105 -6.99 -7.90 -2.87
C GLU A 105 -8.10 -7.02 -2.27
N PRO A 106 -8.21 -6.98 -0.92
CA PRO A 106 -9.18 -6.13 -0.26
C PRO A 106 -8.94 -4.64 -0.57
N ALA A 107 -10.01 -3.87 -0.54
CA ALA A 107 -10.02 -2.42 -0.66
C ALA A 107 -11.05 -1.82 0.31
N MET A 108 -10.56 -0.98 1.23
CA MET A 108 -11.38 -0.34 2.26
C MET A 108 -12.04 0.92 1.71
N ALA A 109 -13.33 1.08 1.98
CA ALA A 109 -14.00 2.36 1.76
C ALA A 109 -13.30 3.47 2.58
N PRO A 110 -13.10 4.68 2.04
CA PRO A 110 -12.38 5.75 2.76
C PRO A 110 -12.99 6.10 4.14
N ASP A 111 -14.29 5.86 4.33
CA ASP A 111 -15.01 6.07 5.59
C ASP A 111 -15.05 4.82 6.51
N GLY A 112 -14.49 3.69 6.07
CA GLY A 112 -14.45 2.43 6.80
C GLY A 112 -15.79 1.69 6.84
N SER A 113 -16.81 2.13 6.09
CA SER A 113 -18.16 1.57 6.16
C SER A 113 -18.29 0.19 5.49
N TYR A 114 -17.40 -0.14 4.55
CA TYR A 114 -17.37 -1.43 3.88
C TYR A 114 -15.97 -1.78 3.34
N LEU A 115 -15.76 -3.06 3.06
CA LEU A 115 -14.65 -3.58 2.26
C LEU A 115 -15.20 -4.14 0.95
N ILE A 116 -14.46 -3.96 -0.14
CA ILE A 116 -14.63 -4.69 -1.39
C ILE A 116 -13.42 -5.57 -1.61
N TYR A 117 -13.62 -6.76 -2.15
CA TYR A 117 -12.56 -7.71 -2.42
C TYR A 117 -12.92 -8.62 -3.59
N ILE A 118 -11.92 -9.33 -4.10
CA ILE A 118 -12.08 -10.32 -5.16
C ILE A 118 -12.45 -11.65 -4.52
N SER A 119 -13.45 -12.34 -5.07
CA SER A 119 -13.71 -13.74 -4.73
C SER A 119 -14.04 -14.55 -5.97
N ASN A 120 -13.50 -15.76 -6.06
CA ASN A 120 -13.92 -16.74 -7.07
C ASN A 120 -15.21 -17.50 -6.69
N ARG A 121 -15.91 -17.07 -5.63
CA ARG A 121 -17.22 -17.58 -5.24
C ARG A 121 -18.24 -17.45 -6.39
N PRO A 122 -19.04 -18.50 -6.69
CA PRO A 122 -20.11 -18.41 -7.67
C PRO A 122 -21.19 -17.42 -7.24
N ALA A 123 -21.87 -16.81 -8.21
CA ALA A 123 -23.11 -16.08 -7.94
C ALA A 123 -24.19 -17.04 -7.40
N GLU A 124 -25.10 -16.52 -6.56
CA GLU A 124 -26.22 -17.30 -6.06
C GLU A 124 -27.05 -17.89 -7.21
N GLY A 125 -27.45 -19.16 -7.08
CA GLY A 125 -28.24 -19.86 -8.10
C GLY A 125 -27.43 -20.38 -9.30
N ILE A 126 -26.11 -20.21 -9.31
CA ILE A 126 -25.20 -20.84 -10.27
C ILE A 126 -24.61 -22.14 -9.67
N ASP A 127 -24.15 -23.05 -10.52
CA ASP A 127 -23.66 -24.43 -10.29
C ASP A 127 -22.56 -24.65 -9.23
N GLY A 128 -22.52 -23.93 -8.10
CA GLY A 128 -21.67 -24.16 -6.93
C GLY A 128 -20.15 -24.17 -7.16
N LYS A 129 -19.71 -24.05 -8.42
CA LYS A 129 -18.32 -24.15 -8.85
C LYS A 129 -17.63 -22.80 -8.72
N PRO A 130 -16.33 -22.79 -8.41
CA PRO A 130 -15.56 -21.57 -8.44
C PRO A 130 -15.59 -20.94 -9.84
N VAL A 131 -15.63 -19.62 -9.88
CA VAL A 131 -15.53 -18.84 -11.12
C VAL A 131 -14.14 -19.07 -11.72
N GLU A 132 -14.11 -19.37 -13.02
CA GLU A 132 -12.89 -19.48 -13.82
C GLU A 132 -12.90 -18.41 -14.91
N ALA A 133 -11.71 -17.91 -15.25
CA ALA A 133 -11.53 -16.93 -16.32
C ALA A 133 -10.43 -17.38 -17.28
N THR A 134 -10.61 -17.08 -18.57
CA THR A 134 -9.59 -17.33 -19.59
C THR A 134 -8.99 -15.99 -20.04
N TYR A 135 -7.70 -15.82 -19.81
CA TYR A 135 -6.92 -14.68 -20.28
C TYR A 135 -5.49 -15.13 -20.53
N ASN A 136 -4.74 -14.39 -21.37
CA ASN A 136 -3.37 -14.76 -21.76
C ASN A 136 -3.21 -16.19 -22.32
N GLY A 137 -4.28 -16.75 -22.91
CA GLY A 137 -4.26 -18.09 -23.51
C GLY A 137 -4.37 -19.27 -22.53
N ALA A 138 -4.63 -19.02 -21.24
CA ALA A 138 -4.81 -20.06 -20.23
C ALA A 138 -6.05 -19.81 -19.37
N THR A 139 -6.54 -20.87 -18.74
CA THR A 139 -7.61 -20.79 -17.73
C THR A 139 -6.99 -20.59 -16.36
N HIS A 140 -7.52 -19.62 -15.64
CA HIS A 140 -7.11 -19.21 -14.30
C HIS A 140 -8.32 -19.20 -13.37
N PRO A 141 -8.12 -19.22 -12.04
CA PRO A 141 -9.15 -18.77 -11.12
C PRO A 141 -9.67 -17.39 -11.56
N GLY A 142 -10.97 -17.31 -11.82
CA GLY A 142 -11.62 -16.04 -12.08
C GLY A 142 -11.94 -15.32 -10.77
N GLY A 143 -12.62 -14.20 -10.88
CA GLY A 143 -13.05 -13.45 -9.72
C GLY A 143 -14.02 -12.35 -10.08
N ASN A 144 -14.91 -12.10 -9.13
CA ASN A 144 -15.83 -10.99 -9.14
C ASN A 144 -15.60 -10.16 -7.88
N LEU A 145 -16.06 -8.92 -7.91
CA LEU A 145 -16.02 -8.04 -6.76
C LEU A 145 -17.19 -8.32 -5.83
N TRP A 146 -16.87 -8.56 -4.56
CA TRP A 146 -17.78 -8.80 -3.45
C TRP A 146 -17.58 -7.72 -2.39
N ARG A 147 -18.65 -7.39 -1.68
CA ARG A 147 -18.68 -6.38 -0.63
C ARG A 147 -19.09 -6.98 0.70
N VAL A 148 -18.45 -6.56 1.78
CA VAL A 148 -18.90 -6.77 3.16
C VAL A 148 -19.09 -5.42 3.85
N ASP A 149 -20.24 -5.22 4.46
CA ASP A 149 -20.52 -4.00 5.24
C ASP A 149 -20.04 -4.15 6.67
N SER A 150 -19.41 -3.10 7.20
CA SER A 150 -19.06 -3.03 8.62
C SER A 150 -20.32 -2.98 9.48
N LYS A 151 -20.30 -3.70 10.61
CA LYS A 151 -21.33 -3.71 11.65
C LYS A 151 -20.83 -3.12 12.97
N GLY A 152 -19.71 -2.40 12.95
CA GLY A 152 -19.04 -1.86 14.13
C GLY A 152 -18.16 -2.91 14.84
N SER A 153 -18.75 -4.03 15.28
CA SER A 153 -18.02 -5.11 15.95
C SER A 153 -17.62 -6.28 15.04
N GLY A 154 -17.81 -6.13 13.73
CA GLY A 154 -17.57 -7.21 12.76
C GLY A 154 -18.10 -6.86 11.37
N TRP A 155 -18.29 -7.88 10.54
CA TRP A 155 -18.69 -7.75 9.14
C TRP A 155 -20.04 -8.42 8.88
N GLY A 156 -20.80 -7.86 7.95
CA GLY A 156 -21.99 -8.50 7.40
C GLY A 156 -21.66 -9.68 6.48
N ARG A 157 -22.69 -10.30 5.92
CA ARG A 157 -22.51 -11.34 4.90
C ARG A 157 -21.88 -10.72 3.64
N PRO A 158 -21.00 -11.44 2.92
CA PRO A 158 -20.54 -10.98 1.62
C PRO A 158 -21.67 -10.93 0.59
N VAL A 159 -21.72 -9.85 -0.19
CA VAL A 159 -22.68 -9.63 -1.26
C VAL A 159 -21.94 -9.33 -2.56
N ARG A 160 -22.24 -10.09 -3.61
CA ARG A 160 -21.66 -9.87 -4.95
C ARG A 160 -22.13 -8.52 -5.48
N LEU A 161 -21.22 -7.74 -6.04
CA LEU A 161 -21.60 -6.50 -6.73
C LEU A 161 -22.38 -6.79 -8.02
N VAL A 162 -23.17 -5.82 -8.44
CA VAL A 162 -24.05 -5.88 -9.61
C VAL A 162 -23.27 -6.15 -10.91
N ASP A 163 -23.96 -6.69 -11.92
CA ASP A 163 -23.35 -7.07 -13.20
C ASP A 163 -22.84 -5.88 -14.03
N THR A 164 -23.29 -4.65 -13.73
CA THR A 164 -22.70 -3.44 -14.34
C THR A 164 -21.25 -3.21 -13.92
N VAL A 165 -20.83 -3.79 -12.80
CA VAL A 165 -19.43 -3.86 -12.34
C VAL A 165 -18.82 -5.19 -12.74
N ASN A 166 -19.46 -6.31 -12.37
CA ASN A 166 -18.99 -7.67 -12.66
C ASN A 166 -19.41 -8.14 -14.06
N THR A 167 -18.93 -7.44 -15.09
CA THR A 167 -19.31 -7.65 -16.50
C THR A 167 -18.76 -8.94 -17.13
N GLY A 168 -17.89 -9.66 -16.42
CA GLY A 168 -17.26 -10.90 -16.87
C GLY A 168 -16.65 -11.69 -15.70
N PRO A 169 -15.91 -12.78 -15.99
CA PRO A 169 -15.32 -13.63 -14.96
C PRO A 169 -13.99 -13.13 -14.41
N SER A 170 -13.44 -12.02 -14.94
CA SER A 170 -12.13 -11.47 -14.59
C SER A 170 -12.23 -10.00 -14.16
N THR A 171 -12.93 -9.73 -13.06
CA THR A 171 -13.04 -8.38 -12.47
C THR A 171 -12.27 -8.33 -11.16
N PHE A 172 -11.17 -7.58 -11.15
CA PHE A 172 -10.12 -7.68 -10.14
C PHE A 172 -9.64 -6.31 -9.64
N ALA A 173 -8.83 -6.34 -8.58
CA ALA A 173 -8.14 -5.22 -7.96
C ALA A 173 -9.00 -3.97 -7.71
N PRO A 174 -10.01 -4.05 -6.82
CA PRO A 174 -10.85 -2.90 -6.52
C PRO A 174 -10.07 -1.78 -5.83
N SER A 175 -10.50 -0.54 -6.06
CA SER A 175 -10.14 0.64 -5.29
C SER A 175 -11.35 1.59 -5.22
N VAL A 176 -11.51 2.28 -4.09
CA VAL A 176 -12.75 2.96 -3.72
C VAL A 176 -12.52 4.46 -3.55
N ALA A 177 -13.24 5.27 -4.32
CA ALA A 177 -13.27 6.73 -4.17
C ALA A 177 -14.26 7.17 -3.06
N SER A 178 -14.15 8.43 -2.61
CA SER A 178 -14.99 8.98 -1.53
C SER A 178 -16.46 9.08 -1.91
N ASP A 179 -16.78 9.21 -3.20
CA ASP A 179 -18.15 9.20 -3.70
C ASP A 179 -18.72 7.78 -3.82
N GLY A 180 -17.94 6.75 -3.48
CA GLY A 180 -18.26 5.34 -3.62
C GLY A 180 -17.97 4.76 -5.01
N SER A 181 -17.49 5.56 -5.98
CA SER A 181 -17.08 5.06 -7.28
C SER A 181 -15.96 4.03 -7.14
N LEU A 182 -15.97 3.04 -8.02
CA LEU A 182 -14.98 1.97 -8.03
C LEU A 182 -14.04 2.10 -9.21
N TYR A 183 -12.76 1.84 -8.93
CA TYR A 183 -11.74 1.59 -9.92
C TYR A 183 -11.33 0.14 -9.83
N PHE A 184 -11.18 -0.53 -10.96
CA PHE A 184 -10.84 -1.96 -11.02
C PHE A 184 -10.24 -2.31 -12.38
N MET A 185 -9.68 -3.50 -12.50
CA MET A 185 -9.23 -4.03 -13.77
C MET A 185 -10.17 -5.12 -14.31
N THR A 186 -10.30 -5.18 -15.63
CA THR A 186 -10.93 -6.32 -16.32
C THR A 186 -10.32 -6.52 -17.70
N THR A 187 -10.45 -7.73 -18.25
CA THR A 187 -9.95 -8.06 -19.57
C THR A 187 -10.74 -7.30 -20.65
N ASP A 188 -10.01 -6.66 -21.54
CA ASP A 188 -10.54 -5.96 -22.71
C ASP A 188 -10.87 -6.95 -23.83
N LYS A 189 -12.09 -6.89 -24.36
CA LYS A 189 -12.55 -7.84 -25.39
C LYS A 189 -11.82 -7.68 -26.73
N GLN A 190 -11.28 -6.50 -27.03
CA GLN A 190 -10.66 -6.22 -28.33
C GLN A 190 -9.18 -6.64 -28.34
N SER A 191 -8.43 -6.22 -27.31
CA SER A 191 -6.99 -6.48 -27.19
C SER A 191 -6.66 -7.78 -26.44
N GLY A 192 -7.57 -8.29 -25.61
CA GLY A 192 -7.33 -9.43 -24.72
C GLY A 192 -6.46 -9.10 -23.50
N LYS A 193 -6.04 -7.85 -23.32
CA LYS A 193 -5.22 -7.40 -22.18
C LYS A 193 -6.08 -6.88 -21.04
N PHE A 194 -5.53 -6.82 -19.82
CA PHE A 194 -6.19 -6.09 -18.74
C PHE A 194 -6.11 -4.58 -18.99
N ARG A 195 -7.23 -3.91 -18.70
CA ARG A 195 -7.37 -2.45 -18.70
C ARG A 195 -8.01 -2.00 -17.40
N LEU A 196 -7.79 -0.75 -17.07
CA LEU A 196 -8.39 -0.09 -15.90
C LEU A 196 -9.72 0.55 -16.26
N TYR A 197 -10.71 0.38 -15.40
CA TYR A 197 -12.06 0.90 -15.55
C TYR A 197 -12.50 1.66 -14.30
N ARG A 198 -13.44 2.58 -14.49
CA ARG A 198 -14.17 3.28 -13.44
C ARG A 198 -15.66 3.02 -13.56
N ALA A 199 -16.28 2.50 -12.51
CA ALA A 199 -17.73 2.48 -12.34
C ALA A 199 -18.15 3.63 -11.41
N GLN A 200 -18.82 4.64 -11.99
CA GLN A 200 -19.32 5.79 -11.23
C GLN A 200 -20.44 5.34 -10.28
N TYR A 201 -20.33 5.67 -8.99
CA TYR A 201 -21.43 5.50 -8.06
C TYR A 201 -22.25 6.79 -7.95
N ARG A 202 -23.54 6.72 -8.28
CA ARG A 202 -24.48 7.85 -8.14
C ARG A 202 -25.85 7.33 -7.73
N LYS A 203 -26.49 8.04 -6.79
CA LYS A 203 -27.88 7.80 -6.37
C LYS A 203 -28.17 6.34 -5.99
N GLY A 204 -27.23 5.68 -5.33
CA GLY A 204 -27.41 4.30 -4.85
C GLY A 204 -26.96 3.20 -5.82
N THR A 205 -26.53 3.54 -7.04
CA THR A 205 -26.23 2.58 -8.11
C THR A 205 -24.88 2.83 -8.78
N TYR A 206 -24.27 1.76 -9.30
CA TYR A 206 -23.11 1.85 -10.19
C TYR A 206 -23.56 1.98 -11.64
N GLU A 207 -23.12 3.05 -12.30
CA GLU A 207 -23.24 3.23 -13.75
C GLU A 207 -22.32 2.26 -14.50
N THR A 208 -22.57 2.07 -15.80
CA THR A 208 -21.74 1.22 -16.66
C THR A 208 -20.28 1.67 -16.61
N ALA A 209 -19.39 0.74 -16.28
CA ALA A 209 -17.96 1.02 -16.16
C ALA A 209 -17.37 1.53 -17.48
N GLN A 210 -16.56 2.59 -17.39
CA GLN A 210 -15.84 3.18 -18.52
C GLN A 210 -14.34 2.97 -18.35
N PRO A 211 -13.60 2.66 -19.43
CA PRO A 211 -12.15 2.53 -19.34
C PRO A 211 -11.50 3.88 -19.02
N LEU A 212 -10.36 3.85 -18.32
CA LEU A 212 -9.57 5.06 -18.08
C LEU A 212 -8.90 5.52 -19.37
N SER A 213 -8.79 6.84 -19.57
CA SER A 213 -8.32 7.44 -20.82
C SER A 213 -6.90 7.00 -21.23
N PHE A 214 -6.00 6.79 -20.27
CA PHE A 214 -4.63 6.34 -20.54
C PHE A 214 -4.48 4.82 -20.68
N SER A 215 -5.52 4.05 -20.33
CA SER A 215 -5.52 2.59 -20.37
C SER A 215 -6.30 2.14 -21.61
N ASP A 216 -5.66 2.23 -22.77
CA ASP A 216 -6.26 2.04 -24.09
C ASP A 216 -6.13 0.61 -24.66
N GLY A 217 -5.49 -0.30 -23.92
CA GLY A 217 -5.20 -1.68 -24.36
C GLY A 217 -3.90 -1.81 -25.16
N SER A 218 -3.14 -0.72 -25.35
CA SER A 218 -1.77 -0.79 -25.90
C SER A 218 -0.82 -1.52 -24.95
N ASN A 219 -1.06 -1.41 -23.65
CA ASN A 219 -0.33 -2.09 -22.58
C ASN A 219 -1.31 -2.92 -21.72
N THR A 220 -0.75 -3.83 -20.94
CA THR A 220 -1.48 -4.45 -19.83
C THR A 220 -1.35 -3.51 -18.63
N ASP A 221 -2.47 -2.97 -18.17
CA ASP A 221 -2.56 -2.13 -16.98
C ASP A 221 -3.41 -2.83 -15.92
N VAL A 222 -2.90 -2.91 -14.70
CA VAL A 222 -3.49 -3.68 -13.60
C VAL A 222 -3.45 -2.88 -12.31
N ASP A 223 -4.21 -3.36 -11.33
CA ASP A 223 -4.12 -2.97 -9.93
C ASP A 223 -4.21 -1.46 -9.65
N PRO A 224 -5.35 -0.82 -9.97
CA PRO A 224 -5.53 0.60 -9.68
C PRO A 224 -5.60 0.87 -8.18
N ALA A 225 -4.94 1.94 -7.74
CA ALA A 225 -5.02 2.52 -6.41
C ALA A 225 -5.34 4.01 -6.53
N VAL A 226 -6.63 4.35 -6.51
CA VAL A 226 -7.09 5.74 -6.67
C VAL A 226 -7.07 6.45 -5.33
N ALA A 227 -6.65 7.72 -5.33
CA ALA A 227 -6.89 8.59 -4.19
C ALA A 227 -8.40 8.75 -3.94
N PRO A 228 -8.87 8.78 -2.68
CA PRO A 228 -10.28 8.97 -2.37
C PRO A 228 -10.93 10.20 -3.02
N ASP A 229 -10.18 11.27 -3.26
CA ASP A 229 -10.65 12.49 -3.93
C ASP A 229 -10.50 12.45 -5.46
N GLU A 230 -10.08 11.30 -6.01
CA GLU A 230 -9.76 11.07 -7.41
C GLU A 230 -8.69 12.02 -7.99
N SER A 231 -7.85 12.64 -7.16
CA SER A 231 -6.81 13.58 -7.62
C SER A 231 -5.62 12.90 -8.29
N PHE A 232 -5.31 11.67 -7.91
CA PHE A 232 -4.28 10.82 -8.53
C PHE A 232 -4.67 9.34 -8.47
N ILE A 233 -3.99 8.54 -9.28
CA ILE A 233 -4.09 7.07 -9.29
C ILE A 233 -2.71 6.48 -9.47
N VAL A 234 -2.37 5.47 -8.66
CA VAL A 234 -1.18 4.63 -8.84
C VAL A 234 -1.63 3.29 -9.38
N PHE A 235 -0.90 2.71 -10.32
CA PHE A 235 -1.24 1.43 -10.94
C PHE A 235 0.01 0.73 -11.45
N ALA A 236 -0.06 -0.57 -11.75
CA ALA A 236 1.03 -1.29 -12.37
C ALA A 236 0.81 -1.44 -13.87
N SER A 237 1.88 -1.33 -14.66
CA SER A 237 1.80 -1.39 -16.12
C SER A 237 3.05 -2.03 -16.75
N GLY A 238 2.82 -2.71 -17.87
CA GLY A 238 3.88 -3.16 -18.79
C GLY A 238 4.34 -2.09 -19.79
N ARG A 239 3.97 -0.82 -19.58
CA ARG A 239 4.35 0.32 -20.42
C ARG A 239 5.85 0.60 -20.28
N LYS A 240 6.52 0.90 -21.40
CA LYS A 240 7.92 1.36 -21.36
C LYS A 240 8.05 2.63 -20.47
N PRO A 241 9.09 2.73 -19.63
CA PRO A 241 10.33 1.95 -19.63
C PRO A 241 10.33 0.71 -18.72
N SER A 242 9.17 0.10 -18.42
CA SER A 242 9.08 -1.05 -17.53
C SER A 242 10.00 -2.21 -17.91
N ARG A 243 10.40 -2.99 -16.89
CA ARG A 243 11.21 -4.22 -17.05
C ARG A 243 10.42 -5.50 -16.83
N GLY A 244 9.18 -5.36 -16.40
CA GLY A 244 8.15 -6.38 -16.31
C GLY A 244 6.83 -5.65 -16.08
N MET A 245 6.32 -5.76 -14.86
CA MET A 245 5.31 -4.86 -14.32
C MET A 245 5.99 -3.84 -13.41
N ASP A 246 5.83 -2.56 -13.75
CA ASP A 246 6.35 -1.44 -12.97
C ASP A 246 5.18 -0.54 -12.53
N LEU A 247 5.36 0.19 -11.44
CA LEU A 247 4.40 1.14 -10.90
C LEU A 247 4.50 2.51 -11.60
N PHE A 248 3.33 3.05 -11.93
CA PHE A 248 3.11 4.35 -12.54
C PHE A 248 2.09 5.15 -11.73
N ILE A 249 2.19 6.48 -11.81
CA ILE A 249 1.21 7.43 -11.26
C ILE A 249 0.62 8.28 -12.38
N ALA A 250 -0.68 8.51 -12.35
CA ALA A 250 -1.35 9.50 -13.21
C ALA A 250 -2.14 10.47 -12.35
N PHE A 251 -2.18 11.74 -12.78
CA PHE A 251 -2.90 12.81 -12.09
C PHE A 251 -4.18 13.16 -12.84
N ARG A 252 -5.20 13.61 -12.11
CA ARG A 252 -6.45 14.08 -12.71
C ARG A 252 -6.23 15.40 -13.43
N GLU A 253 -6.75 15.51 -14.65
CA GLU A 253 -6.70 16.71 -15.48
C GLU A 253 -8.12 17.03 -15.95
N GLY A 254 -8.82 17.87 -15.19
CA GLY A 254 -10.24 18.15 -15.40
C GLY A 254 -11.07 16.86 -15.25
N THR A 255 -11.78 16.47 -16.31
CA THR A 255 -12.61 15.25 -16.29
C THR A 255 -11.84 13.98 -16.66
N THR A 256 -10.62 14.09 -17.19
CA THR A 256 -9.78 12.98 -17.67
C THR A 256 -8.58 12.74 -16.77
N TRP A 257 -7.81 11.70 -17.07
CA TRP A 257 -6.50 11.44 -16.47
C TRP A 257 -5.40 11.93 -17.41
N GLY A 258 -4.35 12.53 -16.85
CA GLY A 258 -3.14 12.92 -17.56
C GLY A 258 -2.27 11.71 -17.92
N GLU A 259 -1.14 11.98 -18.56
CA GLU A 259 -0.20 10.93 -18.98
C GLU A 259 0.45 10.24 -17.76
N PRO A 260 0.47 8.90 -17.73
CA PRO A 260 1.16 8.14 -16.69
C PRO A 260 2.66 8.42 -16.59
N ILE A 261 3.14 8.60 -15.37
CA ILE A 261 4.52 8.86 -15.00
C ILE A 261 5.09 7.63 -14.32
N HIS A 262 6.22 7.12 -14.81
CA HIS A 262 6.95 6.02 -14.17
C HIS A 262 7.50 6.46 -12.81
N LEU A 263 7.34 5.66 -11.77
CA LEU A 263 7.82 5.99 -10.40
C LEU A 263 9.33 5.83 -10.20
N GLY A 264 10.10 5.61 -11.26
CA GLY A 264 11.55 5.50 -11.23
C GLY A 264 12.06 4.17 -10.66
N ASN A 265 13.36 3.92 -10.84
CA ASN A 265 14.00 2.64 -10.48
C ASN A 265 14.30 2.48 -8.98
N VAL A 266 13.93 3.47 -8.16
CA VAL A 266 14.02 3.36 -6.70
C VAL A 266 12.76 2.68 -6.16
N VAL A 267 11.60 3.09 -6.68
CA VAL A 267 10.31 2.46 -6.41
C VAL A 267 10.19 1.15 -7.17
N ASN A 268 10.53 1.13 -8.46
CA ASN A 268 10.46 -0.07 -9.28
C ASN A 268 11.77 -0.86 -9.21
N SER A 269 11.66 -2.12 -8.81
CA SER A 269 12.74 -3.08 -8.72
C SER A 269 13.10 -3.65 -10.11
N PRO A 270 14.19 -4.42 -10.24
CA PRO A 270 14.42 -5.22 -11.44
C PRO A 270 13.43 -6.37 -11.66
N GLY A 271 12.65 -6.75 -10.62
CA GLY A 271 11.59 -7.75 -10.68
C GLY A 271 10.24 -7.11 -11.00
N SER A 272 9.15 -7.81 -10.66
CA SER A 272 7.80 -7.25 -10.79
C SER A 272 7.40 -6.48 -9.53
N ASP A 273 6.80 -5.29 -9.72
CA ASP A 273 6.22 -4.46 -8.68
C ASP A 273 4.76 -4.15 -9.06
N ALA A 274 3.83 -4.54 -8.19
CA ALA A 274 2.40 -4.57 -8.49
C ALA A 274 1.53 -4.27 -7.27
N GLU A 275 0.20 -4.36 -7.44
CA GLU A 275 -0.78 -4.26 -6.36
C GLU A 275 -0.60 -3.02 -5.44
N PRO A 276 -0.45 -1.80 -6.00
CA PRO A 276 -0.34 -0.61 -5.20
C PRO A 276 -1.58 -0.42 -4.33
N ARG A 277 -1.37 0.17 -3.15
CA ARG A 277 -2.39 0.53 -2.17
C ARG A 277 -1.96 1.81 -1.45
N LEU A 278 -2.92 2.67 -1.14
CA LEU A 278 -2.66 3.93 -0.46
C LEU A 278 -2.93 3.79 1.05
N SER A 279 -2.08 4.41 1.87
CA SER A 279 -2.42 4.67 3.27
C SER A 279 -3.65 5.58 3.39
N PRO A 280 -4.32 5.60 4.56
CA PRO A 280 -5.42 6.53 4.82
C PRO A 280 -5.03 8.01 4.65
N ASP A 281 -3.77 8.37 4.92
CA ASP A 281 -3.25 9.73 4.72
C ASP A 281 -2.88 10.05 3.26
N GLN A 282 -2.99 9.06 2.36
CA GLN A 282 -2.71 9.15 0.92
C GLN A 282 -1.26 9.52 0.58
N ARG A 283 -0.36 9.51 1.56
CA ARG A 283 1.04 9.90 1.42
C ARG A 283 2.02 8.75 1.47
N THR A 284 1.58 7.57 1.90
CA THR A 284 2.37 6.34 1.84
C THR A 284 1.79 5.42 0.78
N LEU A 285 2.61 5.04 -0.18
CA LEU A 285 2.33 3.95 -1.10
C LEU A 285 2.77 2.65 -0.46
N TYR A 286 1.88 1.67 -0.41
CA TYR A 286 2.19 0.26 -0.20
C TYR A 286 2.11 -0.45 -1.55
N PHE A 287 2.94 -1.47 -1.75
CA PHE A 287 2.94 -2.25 -2.99
C PHE A 287 3.57 -3.62 -2.77
N SER A 288 3.23 -4.57 -3.63
CA SER A 288 3.79 -5.91 -3.64
C SER A 288 5.04 -5.91 -4.51
N SER A 289 6.16 -6.42 -4.00
CA SER A 289 7.41 -6.56 -4.76
C SER A 289 8.12 -7.87 -4.46
N GLU A 290 8.71 -8.48 -5.51
CA GLU A 290 9.62 -9.63 -5.42
C GLU A 290 11.06 -9.21 -5.06
N ARG A 291 11.28 -7.91 -4.80
CA ARG A 291 12.59 -7.37 -4.42
C ARG A 291 13.17 -8.13 -3.24
N VAL A 292 14.45 -8.45 -3.38
CA VAL A 292 15.28 -8.96 -2.29
C VAL A 292 16.30 -7.91 -1.88
N SER A 293 16.73 -7.97 -0.62
CA SER A 293 17.75 -7.06 -0.13
C SER A 293 19.13 -7.44 -0.67
N PRO A 294 19.94 -6.47 -1.13
CA PRO A 294 21.26 -6.77 -1.66
C PRO A 294 22.19 -7.32 -0.57
N VAL A 295 22.99 -8.33 -0.93
CA VAL A 295 24.06 -8.89 -0.08
C VAL A 295 25.40 -8.50 -0.67
N ASN A 296 26.24 -7.84 0.12
CA ASN A 296 27.58 -7.40 -0.29
C ASN A 296 28.67 -8.35 0.22
N PHE A 297 29.72 -8.54 -0.58
CA PHE A 297 30.85 -9.41 -0.24
C PHE A 297 32.16 -8.62 -0.14
N PRO A 298 33.09 -8.99 0.76
CA PRO A 298 32.95 -10.06 1.75
C PRO A 298 32.00 -9.65 2.90
N ARG A 299 31.33 -10.64 3.49
CA ARG A 299 30.49 -10.46 4.69
C ARG A 299 31.00 -11.31 5.85
N THR A 300 30.76 -10.83 7.06
CA THR A 300 31.03 -11.56 8.32
C THR A 300 30.05 -12.75 8.48
N ARG A 301 30.40 -13.70 9.36
CA ARG A 301 29.47 -14.78 9.73
C ARG A 301 28.19 -14.26 10.38
N GLU A 302 28.28 -13.20 11.16
CA GLU A 302 27.11 -12.57 11.80
C GLU A 302 26.16 -11.98 10.74
N GLN A 303 26.70 -11.25 9.75
CA GLN A 303 25.91 -10.77 8.62
C GLN A 303 25.27 -11.94 7.86
N ALA A 304 26.05 -13.01 7.62
CA ALA A 304 25.51 -14.20 6.97
C ALA A 304 24.34 -14.84 7.74
N GLN A 305 24.42 -14.92 9.07
CA GLN A 305 23.33 -15.42 9.91
C GLN A 305 22.09 -14.52 9.85
N LYS A 306 22.26 -13.19 9.89
CA LYS A 306 21.16 -12.23 9.75
C LYS A 306 20.47 -12.37 8.40
N ASP A 307 21.24 -12.48 7.32
CA ASP A 307 20.70 -12.68 5.97
C ASP A 307 19.92 -14.00 5.86
N THR A 308 20.43 -15.10 6.45
CA THR A 308 19.72 -16.38 6.49
C THR A 308 18.42 -16.32 7.29
N GLN A 309 18.39 -15.58 8.41
CA GLN A 309 17.14 -15.37 9.16
C GLN A 309 16.12 -14.57 8.36
N ARG A 310 16.57 -13.52 7.65
CA ARG A 310 15.69 -12.72 6.77
C ARG A 310 15.10 -13.59 5.66
N LEU A 311 15.92 -14.43 5.03
CA LEU A 311 15.50 -15.41 4.00
C LEU A 311 14.42 -16.38 4.51
N GLN A 312 14.47 -16.80 5.77
CA GLN A 312 13.44 -17.68 6.36
C GLN A 312 12.16 -16.92 6.74
N SER A 313 12.22 -15.58 6.77
CA SER A 313 11.09 -14.74 7.18
C SER A 313 10.38 -14.07 6.02
N TRP A 314 11.02 -13.24 5.20
CA TRP A 314 10.37 -12.46 4.13
C TRP A 314 11.31 -12.18 2.95
N ASP A 315 12.63 -12.21 3.12
CA ASP A 315 13.60 -11.87 2.07
C ASP A 315 13.91 -13.08 1.17
N ASN A 316 12.86 -13.70 0.62
CA ASN A 316 12.91 -15.01 -0.04
C ASN A 316 12.46 -15.02 -1.52
N GLY A 317 12.22 -13.84 -2.09
CA GLY A 317 11.77 -13.69 -3.47
C GLY A 317 10.26 -13.88 -3.68
N ASN A 318 9.50 -14.22 -2.63
CA ASN A 318 8.04 -14.10 -2.69
C ASN A 318 7.64 -12.63 -2.64
N TYR A 319 6.48 -12.32 -3.22
CA TYR A 319 5.82 -11.04 -3.00
C TYR A 319 5.66 -10.77 -1.51
N ASN A 320 6.23 -9.65 -1.09
CA ASN A 320 5.99 -9.07 0.22
C ASN A 320 5.52 -7.63 0.06
N ILE A 321 4.93 -7.09 1.12
CA ILE A 321 4.44 -5.72 1.14
C ILE A 321 5.62 -4.80 1.45
N TRP A 322 5.85 -3.84 0.56
CA TRP A 322 6.80 -2.73 0.70
C TRP A 322 6.04 -1.42 0.83
N ARG A 323 6.71 -0.40 1.39
CA ARG A 323 6.17 0.95 1.49
C ARG A 323 7.19 2.03 1.19
N ILE A 324 6.72 3.15 0.64
CA ILE A 324 7.50 4.36 0.39
C ILE A 324 6.59 5.60 0.51
N SER A 325 7.18 6.76 0.81
CA SER A 325 6.48 8.04 0.73
C SER A 325 6.21 8.43 -0.73
N LEU A 326 5.03 8.98 -1.01
CA LEU A 326 4.67 9.58 -2.30
C LEU A 326 4.98 11.09 -2.37
N ALA A 327 5.56 11.67 -1.31
CA ALA A 327 5.75 13.12 -1.21
C ALA A 327 6.48 13.72 -2.41
N GLU A 328 7.50 13.04 -2.95
CA GLU A 328 8.27 13.50 -4.11
C GLU A 328 7.38 13.78 -5.35
N TRP A 329 6.42 12.90 -5.64
CA TRP A 329 5.50 13.06 -6.77
C TRP A 329 4.35 14.01 -6.46
N LEU A 330 3.80 13.95 -5.25
CA LEU A 330 2.62 14.74 -4.89
C LEU A 330 2.95 16.22 -4.66
N ASP A 331 4.10 16.52 -4.06
CA ASP A 331 4.50 17.89 -3.73
C ASP A 331 5.11 18.61 -4.95
N SER A 332 5.84 17.91 -5.83
CA SER A 332 6.35 18.48 -7.10
C SER A 332 5.23 18.85 -8.08
N ARG A 333 4.05 18.23 -7.98
CA ARG A 333 2.87 18.62 -8.76
C ARG A 333 2.20 19.88 -8.20
N ARG A 334 2.36 20.17 -6.90
CA ARG A 334 1.80 21.35 -6.22
C ARG A 334 2.69 22.59 -6.40
N ASP A 335 3.99 22.40 -6.63
CA ASP A 335 4.94 23.48 -6.91
C ASP A 335 5.76 23.19 -8.19
N PRO A 336 5.43 23.86 -9.32
CA PRO A 336 6.14 23.69 -10.60
C PRO A 336 7.63 24.01 -10.54
N HIS A 337 8.13 24.67 -9.47
CA HIS A 337 9.53 25.03 -9.31
C HIS A 337 10.42 23.92 -8.71
N LEU A 338 9.85 22.78 -8.32
CA LEU A 338 10.58 21.63 -7.75
C LEU A 338 10.92 20.52 -8.77
N GLN A 339 10.70 20.73 -10.07
CA GLN A 339 11.13 19.79 -11.11
C GLN A 339 12.66 19.93 -11.33
N HIS A 340 13.44 18.95 -10.86
CA HIS A 340 14.89 18.87 -11.05
C HIS A 340 15.30 17.64 -11.84
#